data_AF-A0A0T1Q572-F1
#
_entry.id   AF-A0A0T1Q572-F1
#
_cell.length_a   1.000
_cell.length_b   1.000
_cell.length_c   1.000
_cell.angle_alpha   90.00
_cell.angle_beta   90.00
_cell.angle_gamma   90.00
#
_symmetry.space_group_name_H-M   'P 1'
#
loop_
_entity.id
_entity.type
_entity.pdbx_description
1 polymer ?
#
loop_
_entity_poly.entity_id
_entity_poly.type
_entity_poly.pdbx_seq_one_letter_code
_entity_poly.pdbx_strand_id
1 'polypeptide(L)'
;MSNKSTRKADRPNVSATVHPQRGSSRPEPQGVAPDTDPGTRRRVFSQNFFRSASDAGDFTEQLTYHEDARCVVEIGPGSGRITTSLSRMGHPVVAVEIDEHWHDKVKALGLPNVEVQCGDFLEWEPHDDPFVAIGNLPFGTGTDILRRCLEFSPYSLLEAVFLMQQEYVSKRVGRYGGNSFNAQWWPWYTFHEGRAFPRQAFQPVPRADTSTLFVIPREEWEVDWRERRTYQDFVAAVYDTGHADIGTALRKAARGSTSHWLRRAGVPAGALVKQLGPQDWVELYMARNPPPGARTHGGRTQGARGRGGRKRR
;
A
#
# COMPACT_ATOMS: atom_id res chain seq x y z
N MET A 1 19.25 68.16 88.08
CA MET A 1 17.91 67.72 87.63
C MET A 1 18.06 67.03 86.27
N SER A 2 17.62 65.76 86.24
CA SER A 2 17.28 64.85 85.12
C SER A 2 16.78 65.51 83.81
N ASN A 3 16.79 64.91 82.62
CA ASN A 3 17.25 63.61 82.08
C ASN A 3 17.12 63.72 80.54
N LYS A 4 17.98 63.05 79.74
CA LYS A 4 17.54 62.42 78.47
C LYS A 4 18.53 61.37 77.97
N SER A 5 17.92 60.27 77.54
CA SER A 5 18.48 58.97 77.20
C SER A 5 18.99 58.87 75.75
N THR A 6 20.06 58.11 75.53
CA THR A 6 20.16 56.98 74.56
C THR A 6 21.61 56.47 74.46
N ARG A 7 21.84 55.14 74.55
CA ARG A 7 22.72 54.30 73.68
C ARG A 7 23.08 52.92 74.26
N LYS A 8 23.37 52.01 73.30
CA LYS A 8 24.07 50.68 73.33
C LYS A 8 23.28 49.49 73.91
N ALA A 9 23.50 48.23 73.53
CA ALA A 9 24.06 47.49 72.39
C ALA A 9 23.93 45.98 72.76
N ASP A 10 23.67 45.05 71.83
CA ASP A 10 24.48 43.81 71.61
C ASP A 10 23.95 42.88 70.49
N ARG A 11 24.87 42.01 70.02
CA ARG A 11 25.02 41.19 68.77
C ARG A 11 24.28 39.81 68.80
N PRO A 12 24.53 38.79 67.90
CA PRO A 12 25.30 38.69 66.61
C PRO A 12 24.67 37.86 65.43
N ASN A 13 25.26 38.05 64.22
CA ASN A 13 25.74 37.09 63.16
C ASN A 13 24.79 35.95 62.65
N VAL A 14 24.66 35.57 61.36
CA VAL A 14 25.67 35.13 60.37
C VAL A 14 25.10 35.21 58.92
N SER A 15 26.00 35.51 57.97
CA SER A 15 25.85 35.56 56.52
C SER A 15 25.44 34.24 55.83
N ALA A 16 24.54 34.32 54.85
CA ALA A 16 24.53 33.49 53.64
C ALA A 16 23.71 34.18 52.54
N THR A 17 24.38 34.88 51.62
CA THR A 17 23.75 35.54 50.47
C THR A 17 23.73 34.55 49.30
N VAL A 18 22.59 33.92 49.04
CA VAL A 18 22.29 33.22 47.79
C VAL A 18 21.31 34.11 47.01
N HIS A 19 21.71 34.56 45.83
CA HIS A 19 20.84 35.23 44.87
C HIS A 19 19.72 34.27 44.41
N PRO A 20 18.43 34.59 44.58
CA PRO A 20 17.39 34.04 43.73
C PRO A 20 17.17 34.99 42.56
N GLN A 21 17.14 34.48 41.33
CA GLN A 21 16.19 34.87 40.27
C GLN A 21 16.69 34.42 38.89
N ARG A 22 16.03 33.40 38.35
CA ARG A 22 15.22 33.46 37.12
C ARG A 22 14.72 32.05 36.82
N GLY A 23 13.56 31.72 37.39
CA GLY A 23 12.78 30.58 36.94
C GLY A 23 12.33 30.84 35.51
N SER A 24 12.88 30.08 34.56
CA SER A 24 12.35 29.96 33.21
C SER A 24 11.32 28.84 33.22
N SER A 25 10.11 29.14 33.66
CA SER A 25 8.96 28.28 33.46
C SER A 25 8.65 28.25 31.96
N ARG A 26 9.02 27.14 31.31
CA ARG A 26 8.47 26.77 30.01
C ARG A 26 6.95 26.68 30.16
N PRO A 27 6.15 27.31 29.29
CA PRO A 27 4.72 27.04 29.26
C PRO A 27 4.52 25.60 28.76
N GLU A 28 3.83 24.78 29.57
CA GLU A 28 3.28 23.50 29.14
C GLU A 28 2.34 23.75 27.95
N PRO A 29 2.43 22.99 26.85
CA PRO A 29 1.44 23.07 25.81
C PRO A 29 0.18 22.35 26.29
N GLN A 30 -0.78 23.12 26.80
CA GLN A 30 -2.19 22.74 26.85
C GLN A 30 -2.68 22.61 25.40
N GLY A 31 -2.45 21.45 24.80
CA GLY A 31 -3.03 21.05 23.52
C GLY A 31 -4.44 20.51 23.74
N VAL A 32 -5.41 21.42 23.77
CA VAL A 32 -6.83 21.11 23.68
C VAL A 32 -7.05 20.26 22.42
N ALA A 33 -7.47 19.00 22.58
CA ALA A 33 -7.95 18.21 21.45
C ALA A 33 -9.15 18.95 20.83
N PRO A 34 -9.16 19.24 19.52
CA PRO A 34 -10.33 19.84 18.91
C PRO A 34 -11.43 18.77 18.88
N ASP A 35 -12.45 19.00 19.69
CA ASP A 35 -13.76 18.36 19.58
C ASP A 35 -14.28 18.64 18.16
N THR A 36 -14.00 17.72 17.25
CA THR A 36 -14.34 17.82 15.85
C THR A 36 -15.70 17.16 15.68
N ASP A 37 -16.71 17.98 15.38
CA ASP A 37 -18.07 17.56 15.09
C ASP A 37 -18.10 16.25 14.27
N PRO A 38 -18.92 15.25 14.65
CA PRO A 38 -19.10 14.02 13.86
C PRO A 38 -19.36 14.26 12.38
N GLY A 39 -20.02 15.37 12.02
CA GLY A 39 -20.22 15.80 10.63
C GLY A 39 -18.91 16.16 9.90
N THR A 40 -17.90 16.63 10.62
CA THR A 40 -16.57 16.98 10.10
C THR A 40 -15.71 15.72 9.90
N ARG A 41 -15.70 14.77 10.85
CA ARG A 41 -15.07 13.44 10.65
C ARG A 41 -15.66 12.70 9.45
N ARG A 42 -17.00 12.71 9.32
CA ARG A 42 -17.72 12.08 8.19
C ARG A 42 -17.38 12.74 6.84
N ARG A 43 -17.06 14.03 6.80
CA ARG A 43 -16.59 14.74 5.58
C ARG A 43 -15.14 14.41 5.24
N VAL A 44 -14.30 14.17 6.25
CA VAL A 44 -12.87 13.83 6.07
C VAL A 44 -12.70 12.43 5.45
N PHE A 45 -13.59 11.47 5.74
CA PHE A 45 -13.49 10.11 5.22
C PHE A 45 -14.24 9.85 3.89
N SER A 46 -15.06 10.80 3.41
CA SER A 46 -15.73 10.74 2.08
C SER A 46 -16.45 9.42 1.73
N GLN A 47 -17.06 8.77 2.72
CA GLN A 47 -17.70 7.47 2.53
C GLN A 47 -19.01 7.57 1.73
N ASN A 48 -19.23 6.65 0.79
CA ASN A 48 -20.49 6.50 0.04
C ASN A 48 -21.00 5.08 0.27
N PHE A 49 -22.22 4.90 0.75
CA PHE A 49 -22.77 3.57 1.08
C PHE A 49 -23.70 3.09 -0.01
N PHE A 50 -23.77 1.78 -0.24
CA PHE A 50 -24.84 1.23 -1.08
C PHE A 50 -26.22 1.67 -0.57
N ARG A 51 -27.12 2.02 -1.49
CA ARG A 51 -28.51 2.36 -1.16
C ARG A 51 -29.34 1.11 -0.89
N SER A 52 -29.12 0.07 -1.68
CA SER A 52 -29.89 -1.17 -1.62
C SER A 52 -29.08 -2.30 -0.99
N ALA A 53 -29.78 -3.27 -0.40
CA ALA A 53 -29.15 -4.52 0.04
C ALA A 53 -28.82 -5.44 -1.16
N SER A 54 -29.52 -5.28 -2.28
CA SER A 54 -29.25 -6.06 -3.50
C SER A 54 -27.89 -5.71 -4.08
N ASP A 55 -27.56 -4.43 -4.23
CA ASP A 55 -26.26 -4.01 -4.76
C ASP A 55 -25.10 -4.46 -3.85
N ALA A 56 -25.32 -4.44 -2.53
CA ALA A 56 -24.36 -4.96 -1.57
C ALA A 56 -24.18 -6.49 -1.70
N GLY A 57 -25.28 -7.22 -1.92
CA GLY A 57 -25.28 -8.66 -2.21
C GLY A 57 -24.52 -8.98 -3.50
N ASP A 58 -24.89 -8.33 -4.61
CA ASP A 58 -24.21 -8.43 -5.91
C ASP A 58 -22.71 -8.14 -5.81
N PHE A 59 -22.31 -7.23 -4.93
CA PHE A 59 -20.90 -6.95 -4.67
C PHE A 59 -20.23 -8.10 -3.92
N THR A 60 -20.82 -8.60 -2.84
CA THR A 60 -20.24 -9.68 -2.03
C THR A 60 -20.20 -11.03 -2.74
N GLU A 61 -21.16 -11.31 -3.63
CA GLU A 61 -21.21 -12.54 -4.43
C GLU A 61 -20.05 -12.68 -5.43
N GLN A 62 -19.31 -11.59 -5.67
CA GLN A 62 -18.10 -11.63 -6.50
C GLN A 62 -16.89 -12.22 -5.79
N LEU A 63 -16.90 -12.28 -4.45
CA LEU A 63 -15.78 -12.81 -3.66
C LEU A 63 -15.69 -14.33 -3.81
N THR A 64 -14.48 -14.85 -3.98
CA THR A 64 -14.27 -16.31 -3.96
C THR A 64 -14.16 -16.78 -2.51
N TYR A 65 -14.89 -17.84 -2.17
CA TYR A 65 -14.66 -18.50 -0.90
C TYR A 65 -13.42 -19.38 -0.99
N HIS A 66 -12.39 -19.04 -0.22
CA HIS A 66 -11.18 -19.83 -0.08
C HIS A 66 -11.31 -20.71 1.16
N GLU A 67 -11.23 -22.03 1.00
CA GLU A 67 -11.31 -22.97 2.13
C GLU A 67 -10.18 -22.76 3.14
N ASP A 68 -9.02 -22.30 2.65
CA ASP A 68 -7.84 -21.99 3.46
C ASP A 68 -7.91 -20.62 4.15
N ALA A 69 -8.91 -19.79 3.83
CA ALA A 69 -9.10 -18.51 4.51
C ALA A 69 -9.81 -18.69 5.84
N ARG A 70 -9.21 -18.17 6.92
CA ARG A 70 -9.81 -18.13 8.25
C ARG A 70 -11.05 -17.22 8.30
N CYS A 71 -10.99 -16.08 7.63
CA CYS A 71 -12.07 -15.11 7.62
C CYS A 71 -12.07 -14.21 6.39
N VAL A 72 -13.18 -13.49 6.21
CA VAL A 72 -13.28 -12.33 5.34
C VAL A 72 -13.07 -11.06 6.18
N VAL A 73 -12.11 -10.23 5.80
CA VAL A 73 -11.84 -8.94 6.43
C VAL A 73 -12.52 -7.84 5.64
N GLU A 74 -13.53 -7.21 6.22
CA GLU A 74 -14.21 -6.06 5.64
C GLU A 74 -13.56 -4.76 6.11
N ILE A 75 -13.08 -3.96 5.16
CA ILE A 75 -12.43 -2.67 5.41
C ILE A 75 -13.45 -1.55 5.26
N GLY A 76 -13.71 -0.83 6.35
CA GLY A 76 -14.66 0.29 6.37
C GLY A 76 -16.11 -0.16 6.15
N PRO A 77 -16.68 -0.96 7.07
CA PRO A 77 -18.05 -1.49 6.96
C PRO A 77 -19.12 -0.40 6.89
N GLY A 78 -18.87 0.78 7.44
CA GLY A 78 -19.75 1.94 7.31
C GLY A 78 -21.18 1.65 7.75
N SER A 79 -22.14 1.71 6.80
CA SER A 79 -23.55 1.43 7.10
C SER A 79 -23.87 -0.03 7.44
N GLY A 80 -22.90 -0.95 7.33
CA GLY A 80 -23.05 -2.38 7.63
C GLY A 80 -23.81 -3.18 6.57
N ARG A 81 -24.03 -2.63 5.37
CA ARG A 81 -24.79 -3.33 4.31
C ARG A 81 -23.98 -4.46 3.68
N ILE A 82 -22.69 -4.20 3.41
CA ILE A 82 -21.76 -5.21 2.92
C ILE A 82 -21.55 -6.24 4.04
N THR A 83 -21.28 -5.81 5.27
CA THR A 83 -21.22 -6.67 6.47
C THR A 83 -22.40 -7.62 6.62
N THR A 84 -23.63 -7.11 6.50
CA THR A 84 -24.86 -7.94 6.60
C THR A 84 -24.93 -8.97 5.48
N SER A 85 -24.48 -8.61 4.27
CA SER A 85 -24.48 -9.51 3.11
C SER A 85 -23.42 -10.61 3.27
N LEU A 86 -22.21 -10.25 3.71
CA LEU A 86 -21.14 -11.20 4.06
C LEU A 86 -21.57 -12.16 5.18
N SER A 87 -22.17 -11.64 6.24
CA SER A 87 -22.66 -12.45 7.36
C SER A 87 -23.64 -13.53 6.92
N ARG A 88 -24.54 -13.22 5.96
CA ARG A 88 -25.52 -14.16 5.41
C ARG A 88 -24.90 -15.29 4.59
N MET A 89 -23.69 -15.10 4.05
CA MET A 89 -22.94 -16.17 3.38
C MET A 89 -22.41 -17.21 4.38
N GLY A 90 -22.41 -16.91 5.68
CA GLY A 90 -22.11 -17.87 6.75
C GLY A 90 -20.64 -17.97 7.15
N HIS A 91 -19.75 -17.17 6.57
CA HIS A 91 -18.32 -17.19 6.89
C HIS A 91 -17.97 -16.26 8.06
N PRO A 92 -16.89 -16.53 8.82
CA PRO A 92 -16.38 -15.58 9.79
C PRO A 92 -15.97 -14.26 9.12
N VAL A 93 -16.44 -13.14 9.66
CA VAL A 93 -16.12 -11.79 9.17
C VAL A 93 -15.43 -10.99 10.26
N VAL A 94 -14.36 -10.29 9.91
CA VAL A 94 -13.73 -9.25 10.75
C VAL A 94 -13.94 -7.91 10.07
N ALA A 95 -14.75 -7.04 10.67
CA ALA A 95 -15.06 -5.71 10.15
C ALA A 95 -14.20 -4.66 10.86
N VAL A 96 -13.29 -4.01 10.13
CA VAL A 96 -12.36 -3.00 10.66
C VAL A 96 -12.87 -1.61 10.29
N GLU A 97 -13.26 -0.81 11.28
CA GLU A 97 -13.80 0.54 11.09
C GLU A 97 -13.04 1.57 11.92
N ILE A 98 -12.64 2.67 11.28
CA ILE A 98 -11.91 3.76 11.94
C ILE A 98 -12.86 4.78 12.59
N ASP A 99 -14.08 4.91 12.08
CA ASP A 99 -15.10 5.82 12.62
C ASP A 99 -15.92 5.11 13.72
N GLU A 100 -15.68 5.51 14.97
CA GLU A 100 -16.37 4.96 16.17
C GLU A 100 -17.89 4.91 16.03
N HIS A 101 -18.51 5.91 15.39
CA HIS A 101 -19.97 5.95 15.22
C HIS A 101 -20.46 4.87 14.26
N TRP A 102 -19.72 4.58 13.18
CA TRP A 102 -20.05 3.47 12.29
C TRP A 102 -19.71 2.12 12.90
N HIS A 103 -18.59 2.02 13.61
CA HIS A 103 -18.24 0.84 14.41
C HIS A 103 -19.41 0.44 15.33
N ASP A 104 -19.92 1.37 16.13
CA ASP A 104 -20.99 1.08 17.08
C ASP A 104 -22.30 0.68 16.39
N LYS A 105 -22.59 1.29 15.23
CA LYS A 105 -23.75 0.90 14.41
C LYS A 105 -23.64 -0.51 13.87
N VAL A 106 -22.48 -0.89 13.33
CA VAL A 106 -22.25 -2.23 12.78
C VAL A 106 -22.29 -3.26 13.92
N LYS A 107 -21.66 -2.96 15.06
CA LYS A 107 -21.70 -3.80 16.25
C LYS A 107 -23.12 -4.01 16.78
N ALA A 108 -23.96 -2.97 16.75
CA ALA A 108 -25.36 -3.05 17.18
C ALA A 108 -26.24 -3.93 16.27
N LEU A 109 -25.78 -4.31 15.07
CA LEU A 109 -26.50 -5.27 14.22
C LEU A 109 -26.54 -6.68 14.84
N GLY A 110 -25.63 -7.00 15.77
CA GLY A 110 -25.64 -8.27 16.51
C GLY A 110 -25.48 -9.51 15.61
N LEU A 111 -24.71 -9.38 14.53
CA LEU A 111 -24.51 -10.47 13.57
C LEU A 111 -23.60 -11.55 14.19
N PRO A 112 -24.01 -12.84 14.20
CA PRO A 112 -23.41 -13.86 15.05
C PRO A 112 -21.99 -14.29 14.62
N ASN A 113 -21.65 -14.11 13.35
CA ASN A 113 -20.37 -14.48 12.73
C ASN A 113 -19.52 -13.26 12.36
N VAL A 114 -19.81 -12.09 12.94
CA VAL A 114 -19.09 -10.84 12.65
C VAL A 114 -18.41 -10.33 13.92
N GLU A 115 -17.09 -10.23 13.87
CA GLU A 115 -16.29 -9.47 14.81
C GLU A 115 -16.12 -8.03 14.29
N VAL A 116 -16.41 -7.03 15.11
CA VAL A 116 -16.25 -5.62 14.74
C VAL A 116 -15.11 -5.01 15.55
N GLN A 117 -14.10 -4.49 14.87
CA GLN A 117 -12.90 -3.90 15.46
C GLN A 117 -12.86 -2.40 15.15
N CYS A 118 -12.71 -1.58 16.19
CA CYS A 118 -12.50 -0.14 16.03
C CYS A 118 -11.01 0.14 15.84
N GLY A 119 -10.61 0.66 14.67
CA GLY A 119 -9.20 0.94 14.38
C GLY A 119 -8.93 1.33 12.93
N ASP A 120 -7.73 1.84 12.68
CA ASP A 120 -7.25 2.11 11.33
C ASP A 120 -6.75 0.82 10.68
N PHE A 121 -7.30 0.47 9.51
CA PHE A 121 -6.84 -0.68 8.74
C PHE A 121 -5.37 -0.56 8.30
N LEU A 122 -4.84 0.66 8.16
CA LEU A 122 -3.42 0.86 7.84
C LEU A 122 -2.48 0.35 8.94
N GLU A 123 -2.96 0.27 10.19
CA GLU A 123 -2.24 -0.25 11.35
C GLU A 123 -2.72 -1.65 11.78
N TRP A 124 -3.75 -2.17 11.12
CA TRP A 124 -4.31 -3.48 11.41
C TRP A 124 -3.35 -4.59 10.98
N GLU A 125 -3.27 -5.65 11.79
CA GLU A 125 -2.50 -6.85 11.49
C GLU A 125 -3.41 -8.08 11.53
N PRO A 126 -3.32 -8.97 10.54
CA PRO A 126 -4.03 -10.23 10.57
C PRO A 126 -3.44 -11.14 11.64
N HIS A 127 -4.21 -12.15 12.01
CA HIS A 127 -3.64 -13.31 12.67
C HIS A 127 -2.73 -14.08 11.69
N ASP A 128 -1.93 -15.02 12.18
CA ASP A 128 -0.99 -15.79 11.32
C ASP A 128 -1.69 -16.63 10.22
N ASP A 129 -3.02 -16.70 10.23
CA ASP A 129 -3.84 -17.43 9.26
C ASP A 129 -4.18 -16.60 8.01
N PRO A 130 -4.34 -17.24 6.83
CA PRO A 130 -4.75 -16.56 5.61
C PRO A 130 -6.17 -15.96 5.70
N PHE A 131 -6.41 -14.91 4.92
CA PHE A 131 -7.69 -14.20 4.87
C PHE A 131 -7.99 -13.65 3.48
N VAL A 132 -9.25 -13.27 3.29
CA VAL A 132 -9.75 -12.56 2.11
C VAL A 132 -10.11 -11.13 2.51
N ALA A 133 -9.77 -10.12 1.72
CA ALA A 133 -10.14 -8.74 2.02
C ALA A 133 -11.28 -8.25 1.12
N ILE A 134 -12.18 -7.44 1.65
CA ILE A 134 -13.24 -6.79 0.88
C ILE A 134 -13.49 -5.38 1.40
N GLY A 135 -13.83 -4.44 0.54
CA GLY A 135 -14.14 -3.10 1.01
C GLY A 135 -14.62 -2.14 -0.07
N ASN A 136 -15.38 -1.14 0.35
CA ASN A 136 -15.71 0.00 -0.49
C ASN A 136 -14.76 1.16 -0.17
N LEU A 137 -13.68 1.25 -0.95
CA LEU A 137 -12.55 2.08 -0.57
C LEU A 137 -12.83 3.57 -0.86
N PRO A 138 -12.57 4.46 0.11
CA PRO A 138 -12.74 5.90 -0.08
C PRO A 138 -11.75 6.44 -1.12
N PHE A 139 -12.14 7.52 -1.82
CA PHE A 139 -11.36 8.03 -2.95
C PHE A 139 -10.01 8.63 -2.57
N GLY A 140 -9.92 9.23 -1.38
CA GLY A 140 -8.68 9.88 -0.89
C GLY A 140 -7.64 8.88 -0.40
N THR A 141 -8.05 7.88 0.37
CA THR A 141 -7.14 6.94 1.07
C THR A 141 -7.18 5.52 0.50
N GLY A 142 -8.06 5.23 -0.47
CA GLY A 142 -8.21 3.89 -1.04
C GLY A 142 -6.96 3.34 -1.73
N THR A 143 -6.07 4.21 -2.23
CA THR A 143 -4.77 3.75 -2.74
C THR A 143 -3.86 3.27 -1.62
N ASP A 144 -3.88 3.91 -0.45
CA ASP A 144 -3.03 3.52 0.68
C ASP A 144 -3.55 2.24 1.33
N ILE A 145 -4.87 2.07 1.42
CA ILE A 145 -5.48 0.79 1.83
C ILE A 145 -5.12 -0.34 0.85
N LEU A 146 -5.22 -0.10 -0.45
CA LEU A 146 -4.81 -1.07 -1.46
C LEU A 146 -3.31 -1.43 -1.32
N ARG A 147 -2.44 -0.45 -1.10
CA ARG A 147 -1.01 -0.70 -0.84
C ARG A 147 -0.81 -1.52 0.41
N ARG A 148 -1.47 -1.18 1.52
CA ARG A 148 -1.39 -1.93 2.76
C ARG A 148 -1.82 -3.38 2.56
N CYS A 149 -2.90 -3.62 1.82
CA CYS A 149 -3.35 -4.98 1.49
C CYS A 149 -2.25 -5.73 0.71
N LEU A 150 -1.70 -5.08 -0.32
CA LEU A 150 -0.62 -5.65 -1.11
C LEU A 150 0.66 -5.89 -0.30
N GLU A 151 0.87 -5.22 0.84
CA GLU A 151 2.04 -5.47 1.70
C GLU A 151 1.95 -6.75 2.51
N PHE A 152 0.74 -7.29 2.69
CA PHE A 152 0.59 -8.64 3.21
C PHE A 152 1.19 -9.63 2.21
N SER A 153 1.80 -10.67 2.76
CA SER A 153 2.34 -11.75 1.95
C SER A 153 1.22 -12.35 1.09
N PRO A 154 1.50 -12.76 -0.15
CA PRO A 154 0.55 -13.52 -0.95
C PRO A 154 0.12 -14.86 -0.31
N TYR A 155 0.88 -15.35 0.70
CA TYR A 155 0.48 -16.48 1.54
C TYR A 155 -0.59 -16.13 2.58
N SER A 156 -0.69 -14.86 2.97
CA SER A 156 -1.62 -14.37 3.99
C SER A 156 -2.86 -13.75 3.37
N LEU A 157 -2.72 -12.97 2.29
CA LEU A 157 -3.86 -12.38 1.57
C LEU A 157 -4.18 -13.24 0.35
N LEU A 158 -5.25 -14.03 0.40
CA LEU A 158 -5.62 -14.96 -0.67
C LEU A 158 -6.38 -14.28 -1.82
N GLU A 159 -7.08 -13.20 -1.54
CA GLU A 159 -7.76 -12.35 -2.53
C GLU A 159 -8.16 -11.04 -1.86
N ALA A 160 -8.21 -9.96 -2.64
CA ALA A 160 -8.87 -8.73 -2.21
C ALA A 160 -9.86 -8.22 -3.26
N VAL A 161 -11.05 -7.80 -2.81
CA VAL A 161 -12.15 -7.34 -3.67
C VAL A 161 -12.56 -5.93 -3.25
N PHE A 162 -12.27 -4.93 -4.08
CA PHE A 162 -12.50 -3.54 -3.73
C PHE A 162 -13.43 -2.81 -4.69
N LEU A 163 -14.36 -2.02 -4.18
CA LEU A 163 -15.00 -0.97 -4.98
C LEU A 163 -14.10 0.26 -5.00
N MET A 164 -13.78 0.71 -6.20
CA MET A 164 -13.02 1.93 -6.46
C MET A 164 -13.61 2.66 -7.67
N GLN A 165 -13.13 3.88 -7.94
CA GLN A 165 -13.54 4.61 -9.16
C GLN A 165 -13.18 3.81 -10.41
N GLN A 166 -14.09 3.75 -11.38
CA GLN A 166 -13.89 2.98 -12.60
C GLN A 166 -12.61 3.38 -13.38
N GLU A 167 -12.27 4.67 -13.41
CA GLU A 167 -11.03 5.15 -14.03
C GLU A 167 -9.78 4.61 -13.32
N TYR A 168 -9.82 4.57 -11.98
CA TYR A 168 -8.74 4.01 -11.18
C TYR A 168 -8.60 2.50 -11.43
N VAL A 169 -9.71 1.75 -11.41
CA VAL A 169 -9.72 0.31 -11.72
C VAL A 169 -9.17 0.07 -13.14
N SER A 170 -9.64 0.82 -14.13
CA SER A 170 -9.17 0.75 -15.52
C SER A 170 -7.65 0.96 -15.63
N LYS A 171 -7.09 1.87 -14.84
CA LYS A 171 -5.64 2.08 -14.75
C LYS A 171 -4.91 0.90 -14.11
N ARG A 172 -5.49 0.27 -13.08
CA ARG A 172 -4.90 -0.88 -12.38
C ARG A 172 -4.91 -2.15 -13.22
N VAL A 173 -5.93 -2.35 -14.05
CA VAL A 173 -5.98 -3.50 -14.98
C VAL A 173 -5.19 -3.28 -16.28
N GLY A 174 -4.47 -2.15 -16.40
CA GLY A 174 -3.50 -1.93 -17.47
C GLY A 174 -4.06 -1.35 -18.78
N ARG A 175 -5.30 -0.81 -18.81
CA ARG A 175 -5.91 -0.24 -20.04
C ARG A 175 -5.13 0.95 -20.62
N TYR A 176 -4.37 1.66 -19.81
CA TYR A 176 -3.64 2.87 -20.21
C TYR A 176 -2.12 2.68 -20.32
N GLY A 177 -1.67 1.43 -20.48
CA GLY A 177 -0.24 1.08 -20.58
C GLY A 177 0.47 0.93 -19.23
N GLY A 178 1.81 0.87 -19.30
CA GLY A 178 2.66 0.67 -18.13
C GLY A 178 2.52 1.80 -17.10
N ASN A 179 2.40 1.43 -15.82
CA ASN A 179 2.47 2.38 -14.71
C ASN A 179 3.30 1.80 -13.55
N SER A 180 4.01 2.67 -12.84
CA SER A 180 4.95 2.28 -11.78
C SER A 180 4.29 1.41 -10.69
N PHE A 181 3.06 1.73 -10.30
CA PHE A 181 2.35 0.94 -9.29
C PHE A 181 2.16 -0.51 -9.75
N ASN A 182 1.65 -0.72 -10.96
CA ASN A 182 1.47 -2.08 -11.46
C ASN A 182 2.82 -2.78 -11.59
N ALA A 183 3.83 -2.13 -12.18
CA ALA A 183 5.17 -2.70 -12.32
C ALA A 183 5.76 -3.16 -10.97
N GLN A 184 5.53 -2.40 -9.89
CA GLN A 184 6.00 -2.70 -8.52
C GLN A 184 5.33 -3.91 -7.85
N TRP A 185 4.10 -4.27 -8.24
CA TRP A 185 3.32 -5.33 -7.58
C TRP A 185 3.06 -6.54 -8.48
N TRP A 186 3.25 -6.38 -9.79
CA TRP A 186 2.96 -7.39 -10.80
C TRP A 186 3.63 -8.75 -10.58
N PRO A 187 4.86 -8.88 -10.02
CA PRO A 187 5.46 -10.20 -9.82
C PRO A 187 4.63 -11.12 -8.93
N TRP A 188 3.81 -10.57 -8.03
CA TRP A 188 3.07 -11.34 -7.02
C TRP A 188 1.56 -11.27 -7.16
N TYR A 189 1.03 -10.26 -7.84
CA TYR A 189 -0.41 -10.02 -7.91
C TYR A 189 -0.89 -9.75 -9.33
N THR A 190 -2.10 -10.22 -9.64
CA THR A 190 -2.88 -9.81 -10.80
C THR A 190 -4.00 -8.85 -10.39
N PHE A 191 -4.40 -7.99 -11.32
CA PHE A 191 -5.48 -7.04 -11.14
C PHE A 191 -6.54 -7.30 -12.22
N HIS A 192 -7.78 -7.55 -11.80
CA HIS A 192 -8.91 -7.76 -12.71
C HIS A 192 -10.05 -6.80 -12.40
N GLU A 193 -10.80 -6.42 -13.43
CA GLU A 193 -12.00 -5.61 -13.27
C GLU A 193 -13.22 -6.54 -13.20
N GLY A 194 -14.05 -6.34 -12.19
CA GLY A 194 -15.30 -7.03 -12.01
C GLY A 194 -16.50 -6.19 -12.43
N ARG A 195 -17.62 -6.41 -11.75
CA ARG A 195 -18.87 -5.69 -11.96
C ARG A 195 -18.69 -4.18 -11.74
N ALA A 196 -19.30 -3.40 -12.62
CA ALA A 196 -19.44 -1.97 -12.45
C ALA A 196 -20.72 -1.64 -11.68
N PHE A 197 -20.66 -0.64 -10.81
CA PHE A 197 -21.81 -0.11 -10.08
C PHE A 197 -21.97 1.37 -10.41
N PRO A 198 -23.14 1.80 -10.91
CA PRO A 198 -23.37 3.21 -11.22
C PRO A 198 -23.32 4.03 -9.93
N ARG A 199 -22.84 5.28 -9.99
CA ARG A 199 -22.77 6.18 -8.82
C ARG A 199 -24.11 6.33 -8.10
N GLN A 200 -25.23 6.20 -8.81
CA GLN A 200 -26.58 6.29 -8.24
C GLN A 200 -26.94 5.13 -7.31
N ALA A 201 -26.17 4.03 -7.34
CA ALA A 201 -26.30 2.94 -6.37
C ALA A 201 -25.85 3.34 -4.95
N PHE A 202 -25.20 4.51 -4.79
CA PHE A 202 -24.60 4.94 -3.54
C PHE A 202 -25.26 6.20 -2.93
N GLN A 203 -25.10 6.37 -1.61
CA GLN A 203 -25.51 7.54 -0.84
C GLN A 203 -24.44 7.93 0.20
N PRO A 204 -23.98 9.20 0.22
CA PRO A 204 -24.21 10.22 -0.81
C PRO A 204 -23.74 9.76 -2.20
N VAL A 205 -24.21 10.42 -3.27
CA VAL A 205 -23.83 10.05 -4.64
C VAL A 205 -22.39 10.48 -4.88
N PRO A 206 -21.46 9.57 -5.22
CA PRO A 206 -20.09 9.91 -5.55
C PRO A 206 -20.00 10.67 -6.88
N ARG A 207 -18.85 11.28 -7.14
CA ARG A 207 -18.62 12.06 -8.37
C ARG A 207 -18.51 11.19 -9.63
N ALA A 208 -18.01 9.97 -9.48
CA ALA A 208 -17.72 9.04 -10.56
C ALA A 208 -18.39 7.69 -10.31
N ASP A 209 -18.59 6.93 -11.39
CA ASP A 209 -19.00 5.53 -11.32
C ASP A 209 -17.89 4.66 -10.70
N THR A 210 -18.30 3.53 -10.12
CA THR A 210 -17.40 2.61 -9.45
C THR A 210 -17.35 1.27 -10.16
N SER A 211 -16.26 0.55 -9.97
CA SER A 211 -16.12 -0.82 -10.45
C SER A 211 -15.35 -1.63 -9.43
N THR A 212 -15.61 -2.93 -9.44
CA THR A 212 -14.87 -3.88 -8.62
C THR A 212 -13.47 -4.07 -9.18
N LEU A 213 -12.46 -3.94 -8.32
CA LEU A 213 -11.09 -4.35 -8.55
C LEU A 213 -10.84 -5.63 -7.76
N PHE A 214 -10.51 -6.70 -8.46
CA PHE A 214 -9.94 -7.91 -7.86
C PHE A 214 -8.43 -7.79 -7.81
N VAL A 215 -7.86 -8.22 -6.70
CA VAL A 215 -6.43 -8.39 -6.46
C VAL A 215 -6.22 -9.86 -6.11
N ILE A 216 -5.53 -10.59 -6.97
CA ILE A 216 -5.38 -12.04 -6.81
C ILE A 216 -3.88 -12.35 -6.76
N PRO A 217 -3.39 -13.06 -5.73
CA PRO A 217 -2.05 -13.64 -5.70
C PRO A 217 -1.78 -14.48 -6.95
N ARG A 218 -0.58 -14.39 -7.49
CA ARG A 218 -0.12 -15.32 -8.51
C ARG A 218 0.27 -16.64 -7.85
N GLU A 219 -0.06 -17.75 -8.51
CA GLU A 219 0.37 -19.10 -8.09
C GLU A 219 1.90 -19.25 -8.18
N GLU A 220 2.51 -18.64 -9.20
CA GLU A 220 3.95 -18.66 -9.42
C GLU A 220 4.48 -17.23 -9.55
N TRP A 221 5.60 -16.95 -8.87
CA TRP A 221 6.34 -15.71 -8.98
C TRP A 221 7.81 -15.96 -9.30
N GLU A 222 8.36 -15.14 -10.18
CA GLU A 222 9.78 -15.20 -10.58
C GLU A 222 10.69 -14.45 -9.60
N VAL A 223 10.13 -13.52 -8.83
CA VAL A 223 10.82 -12.75 -7.80
C VAL A 223 10.34 -13.23 -6.44
N ASP A 224 11.25 -13.73 -5.58
CA ASP A 224 10.89 -14.14 -4.21
C ASP A 224 10.28 -12.96 -3.46
N TRP A 225 9.18 -13.18 -2.73
CA TRP A 225 8.52 -12.17 -1.91
C TRP A 225 9.48 -11.42 -0.96
N ARG A 226 10.52 -12.10 -0.47
CA ARG A 226 11.58 -11.51 0.37
C ARG A 226 12.36 -10.41 -0.33
N GLU A 227 12.42 -10.43 -1.66
CA GLU A 227 13.04 -9.41 -2.50
C GLU A 227 12.09 -8.27 -2.88
N ARG A 228 10.86 -8.24 -2.33
CA ARG A 228 9.85 -7.24 -2.67
C ARG A 228 10.37 -5.82 -2.59
N ARG A 229 10.97 -5.45 -1.45
CA ARG A 229 11.46 -4.08 -1.23
C ARG A 229 12.52 -3.71 -2.27
N THR A 230 13.50 -4.58 -2.50
CA THR A 230 14.58 -4.33 -3.46
C THR A 230 14.11 -4.29 -4.91
N TYR A 231 13.08 -5.05 -5.26
CA TYR A 231 12.42 -4.98 -6.56
C TYR A 231 11.62 -3.67 -6.72
N GLN A 232 10.84 -3.30 -5.71
CA GLN A 232 10.05 -2.06 -5.73
C GLN A 232 10.93 -0.82 -5.81
N ASP A 233 12.02 -0.77 -5.04
CA ASP A 233 13.02 0.30 -5.10
C ASP A 233 13.69 0.37 -6.47
N PHE A 234 13.97 -0.79 -7.10
CA PHE A 234 14.52 -0.84 -8.45
C PHE A 234 13.54 -0.25 -9.47
N VAL A 235 12.28 -0.68 -9.46
CA VAL A 235 11.25 -0.13 -10.37
C VAL A 235 11.10 1.36 -10.16
N ALA A 236 10.95 1.83 -8.92
CA ALA A 236 10.80 3.24 -8.59
C ALA A 236 11.99 4.08 -9.09
N ALA A 237 13.22 3.66 -8.80
CA ALA A 237 14.43 4.37 -9.20
C ALA A 237 14.56 4.51 -10.73
N VAL A 238 14.11 3.52 -11.49
CA VAL A 238 14.11 3.57 -12.97
C VAL A 238 12.95 4.42 -13.49
N TYR A 239 11.76 4.30 -12.91
CA TYR A 239 10.57 5.03 -13.33
C TYR A 239 10.68 6.55 -13.10
N ASP A 240 11.32 6.96 -12.01
CA ASP A 240 11.46 8.37 -11.62
C ASP A 240 12.50 9.15 -12.45
N THR A 241 13.11 8.50 -13.45
CA THR A 241 14.02 9.15 -14.40
C THR A 241 13.30 9.97 -15.48
N GLY A 242 11.96 9.98 -15.47
CA GLY A 242 11.10 10.80 -16.33
C GLY A 242 10.71 10.11 -17.64
N HIS A 243 10.75 10.86 -18.75
CA HIS A 243 10.41 10.37 -20.10
C HIS A 243 11.60 9.73 -20.84
N ALA A 244 12.56 9.19 -20.09
CA ALA A 244 13.76 8.59 -20.67
C ALA A 244 13.47 7.27 -21.39
N ASP A 245 14.35 6.92 -22.33
CA ASP A 245 14.50 5.54 -22.77
C ASP A 245 15.06 4.67 -21.63
N ILE A 246 14.75 3.38 -21.65
CA ILE A 246 15.11 2.45 -20.59
C ILE A 246 16.63 2.32 -20.42
N GLY A 247 17.42 2.45 -21.48
CA GLY A 247 18.89 2.42 -21.39
C GLY A 247 19.47 3.62 -20.64
N THR A 248 18.92 4.80 -20.86
CA THR A 248 19.27 6.01 -20.10
C THR A 248 18.76 5.93 -18.67
N ALA A 249 17.53 5.46 -18.46
CA ALA A 249 16.94 5.30 -17.14
C ALA A 249 17.76 4.35 -16.25
N LEU A 250 18.10 3.16 -16.77
CA LEU A 250 18.89 2.16 -16.06
C LEU A 250 20.30 2.66 -15.71
N ARG A 251 20.98 3.35 -16.64
CA ARG A 251 22.32 3.91 -16.34
C ARG A 251 22.28 4.94 -15.21
N LYS A 252 21.22 5.76 -15.16
CA LYS A 252 21.02 6.73 -14.06
C LYS A 252 20.74 6.02 -12.74
N ALA A 253 19.82 5.06 -12.72
CA ALA A 253 19.43 4.33 -11.52
C ALA A 253 20.57 3.46 -10.96
N ALA A 254 21.27 2.71 -11.82
CA ALA A 254 22.33 1.78 -11.41
C ALA A 254 23.72 2.43 -11.25
N ARG A 255 23.89 3.69 -11.70
CA ARG A 255 25.18 4.42 -11.71
C ARG A 255 26.32 3.61 -12.37
N GLY A 256 26.01 2.91 -13.47
CA GLY A 256 26.95 2.00 -14.14
C GLY A 256 26.45 1.49 -15.50
N SER A 257 27.23 0.60 -16.12
CA SER A 257 26.87 0.01 -17.42
C SER A 257 25.82 -1.09 -17.29
N THR A 258 24.62 -0.84 -17.79
CA THR A 258 23.46 -1.76 -17.74
C THR A 258 23.16 -2.42 -19.08
N SER A 259 24.04 -2.28 -20.08
CA SER A 259 23.84 -2.82 -21.43
C SER A 259 23.67 -4.34 -21.45
N HIS A 260 24.27 -5.04 -20.50
CA HIS A 260 24.14 -6.50 -20.38
C HIS A 260 22.78 -6.92 -19.78
N TRP A 261 22.16 -6.08 -18.94
CA TRP A 261 20.81 -6.34 -18.40
C TRP A 261 19.79 -6.30 -19.53
N LEU A 262 19.83 -5.22 -20.33
CA LEU A 262 18.96 -5.03 -21.49
C LEU A 262 19.06 -6.19 -22.49
N ARG A 263 20.29 -6.62 -22.83
CA ARG A 263 20.50 -7.75 -23.74
C ARG A 263 19.94 -9.06 -23.20
N ARG A 264 20.11 -9.30 -21.89
CA ARG A 264 19.65 -10.53 -21.25
C ARG A 264 18.13 -10.56 -21.10
N ALA A 265 17.53 -9.43 -20.76
CA ALA A 265 16.08 -9.25 -20.66
C ALA A 265 15.39 -9.17 -22.03
N GLY A 266 16.14 -9.07 -23.14
CA GLY A 266 15.56 -8.89 -24.47
C GLY A 266 14.92 -7.52 -24.70
N VAL A 267 15.18 -6.54 -23.84
CA VAL A 267 14.56 -5.20 -23.89
C VAL A 267 15.40 -4.25 -24.73
N PRO A 268 14.85 -3.62 -25.79
CA PRO A 268 15.56 -2.63 -26.59
C PRO A 268 15.92 -1.39 -25.76
N ALA A 269 17.18 -0.96 -25.80
CA ALA A 269 17.65 0.20 -25.03
C ALA A 269 16.86 1.49 -25.29
N GLY A 270 16.35 1.66 -26.51
CA GLY A 270 15.57 2.84 -26.92
C GLY A 270 14.08 2.78 -26.57
N ALA A 271 13.58 1.68 -25.98
CA ALA A 271 12.18 1.60 -25.54
C ALA A 271 11.91 2.62 -24.43
N LEU A 272 10.77 3.30 -24.47
CA LEU A 272 10.41 4.24 -23.41
C LEU A 272 10.02 3.47 -22.14
N VAL A 273 10.37 4.01 -20.97
CA VAL A 273 10.01 3.38 -19.69
C VAL A 273 8.50 3.09 -19.56
N LYS A 274 7.66 4.00 -20.07
CA LYS A 274 6.19 3.84 -20.04
C LYS A 274 5.64 2.76 -21.00
N GLN A 275 6.46 2.30 -21.94
CA GLN A 275 6.09 1.26 -22.91
C GLN A 275 6.44 -0.14 -22.41
N LEU A 276 7.24 -0.26 -21.34
CA LEU A 276 7.60 -1.55 -20.76
C LEU A 276 6.36 -2.26 -20.25
N GLY A 277 6.22 -3.50 -20.70
CA GLY A 277 5.27 -4.44 -20.14
C GLY A 277 5.71 -4.89 -18.75
N PRO A 278 4.80 -5.45 -17.95
CA PRO A 278 5.16 -5.89 -16.61
C PRO A 278 6.25 -6.99 -16.55
N GLN A 279 6.26 -7.93 -17.52
CA GLN A 279 7.31 -8.96 -17.61
C GLN A 279 8.70 -8.35 -17.84
N ASP A 280 8.79 -7.27 -18.63
CA ASP A 280 10.07 -6.61 -18.91
C ASP A 280 10.76 -6.14 -17.61
N TRP A 281 9.98 -5.71 -16.62
CA TRP A 281 10.49 -5.27 -15.32
C TRP A 281 11.11 -6.42 -14.51
N VAL A 282 10.45 -7.57 -14.50
CA VAL A 282 10.94 -8.81 -13.87
C VAL A 282 12.24 -9.24 -14.54
N GLU A 283 12.24 -9.34 -15.87
CA GLU A 283 13.42 -9.74 -16.64
C GLU A 283 14.61 -8.81 -16.43
N LEU A 284 14.36 -7.49 -16.41
CA LEU A 284 15.40 -6.49 -16.12
C LEU A 284 15.94 -6.61 -14.69
N TYR A 285 15.08 -6.85 -13.71
CA TYR A 285 15.49 -7.06 -12.32
C TYR A 285 16.35 -8.32 -12.17
N MET A 286 15.89 -9.44 -12.73
CA MET A 286 16.60 -10.73 -12.68
C MET A 286 17.90 -10.70 -13.47
N ALA A 287 17.99 -9.88 -14.52
CA ALA A 287 19.23 -9.72 -15.28
C ALA A 287 20.34 -8.98 -14.52
N ARG A 288 20.03 -8.28 -13.42
CA ARG A 288 21.03 -7.63 -12.54
C ARG A 288 21.90 -8.64 -11.83
N ASN A 289 21.30 -9.72 -11.33
CA ASN A 289 21.94 -10.74 -10.50
C ASN A 289 21.71 -12.13 -11.14
N PRO A 290 22.56 -12.57 -12.08
CA PRO A 290 22.39 -13.88 -12.68
C PRO A 290 22.54 -14.98 -11.60
N PRO A 291 21.74 -16.06 -11.65
CA PRO A 291 21.94 -17.19 -10.77
C PRO A 291 23.36 -17.76 -10.96
N PRO A 292 24.02 -18.25 -9.90
CA PRO A 292 25.36 -18.79 -10.00
C PRO A 292 25.37 -19.95 -11.01
N GLY A 293 26.03 -19.74 -12.16
CA GLY A 293 26.11 -20.74 -13.23
C GLY A 293 25.80 -20.18 -14.63
N ALA A 294 25.06 -19.07 -14.73
CA ALA A 294 24.77 -18.39 -15.99
C ALA A 294 25.93 -17.48 -16.45
N ARG A 295 27.16 -18.00 -16.48
CA ARG A 295 28.24 -17.33 -17.21
C ARG A 295 28.03 -17.60 -18.69
N THR A 296 27.65 -16.56 -19.43
CA THR A 296 27.62 -16.56 -20.89
C THR A 296 28.95 -17.12 -21.40
N HIS A 297 28.90 -18.22 -22.13
CA HIS A 297 30.03 -18.72 -22.90
C HIS A 297 30.38 -17.66 -23.95
N GLY A 298 31.30 -16.75 -23.58
CA GLY A 298 31.89 -15.81 -24.50
C GLY A 298 32.58 -16.59 -25.62
N GLY A 299 32.07 -16.43 -26.84
CA GLY A 299 32.54 -17.09 -28.04
C GLY A 299 34.05 -16.94 -28.20
N ARG A 300 34.75 -18.08 -28.12
CA ARG A 300 36.07 -18.25 -28.74
C ARG A 300 35.81 -18.64 -30.19
N THR A 301 35.88 -17.66 -31.07
CA THR A 301 36.10 -17.88 -32.51
C THR A 301 37.45 -18.57 -32.68
N GLN A 302 37.47 -19.90 -32.74
CA GLN A 302 38.60 -20.62 -33.31
C GLN A 302 38.52 -20.51 -34.84
N GLY A 303 39.46 -19.75 -35.40
CA GLY A 303 39.67 -19.66 -36.83
C GLY A 303 40.14 -21.01 -37.38
N ALA A 304 39.26 -21.69 -38.11
CA ALA A 304 39.64 -22.77 -39.01
C ALA A 304 40.15 -22.14 -40.33
N ARG A 305 41.47 -21.97 -40.44
CA ARG A 305 42.12 -21.73 -41.74
C ARG A 305 41.97 -22.99 -42.60
N GLY A 306 41.07 -22.94 -43.57
CA GLY A 306 40.96 -23.93 -44.63
C GLY A 306 42.25 -24.00 -45.45
N ARG A 307 42.86 -25.19 -45.49
CA ARG A 307 43.94 -25.52 -46.44
C ARG A 307 43.36 -25.57 -47.85
N GLY A 308 43.78 -24.64 -48.69
CA GLY A 308 43.55 -24.68 -50.13
C GLY A 308 44.36 -25.81 -50.77
N GLY A 309 43.67 -26.84 -51.25
CA GLY A 309 44.22 -27.80 -52.19
C GLY A 309 44.06 -27.29 -53.61
N ARG A 310 45.18 -26.99 -54.29
CA ARG A 310 45.19 -26.81 -55.76
C ARG A 310 46.45 -27.42 -56.37
N LYS A 311 46.23 -28.58 -57.01
CA LYS A 311 46.88 -29.19 -58.17
C LYS A 311 48.26 -28.66 -58.59
N ARG A 312 49.23 -29.57 -58.74
CA ARG A 312 50.10 -29.63 -59.94
C ARG A 312 50.51 -31.07 -60.26
N ARG A 313 50.25 -31.41 -61.53
CA ARG A 313 50.92 -32.34 -62.46
C ARG A 313 51.31 -33.73 -61.97
#